data_AF-A0A3B9IFR3-F1
#
_entry.id   AF-A0A3B9IFR3-F1
#
_cell.length_a   1.000
_cell.length_b   1.000
_cell.length_c   1.000
_cell.angle_alpha   90.00
_cell.angle_beta   90.00
_cell.angle_gamma   90.00
#
_symmetry.space_group_name_H-M   'P 1'
#
loop_
_entity.id
_entity.type
_entity.pdbx_description
1 polymer ?
#
loop_
_entity_poly.entity_id
_entity_poly.type
_entity_poly.pdbx_seq_one_letter_code
_entity_poly.pdbx_strand_id
1 'polypeptide(L)'
;GQVPGIFRHPRHPYTAALLEALPERAAGKRRLNAIPGVVPGQYDRPPGCLLEPRCPHAVPHCRAVQPSLRPWGPDAAVRCHTPLDDAGRPGPAEEMAHG
;
A
#
# COMPACT_ATOMS: atom_id res chain seq x y z
N GLY A 1 11.66 6.02 -2.82
CA GLY A 1 11.91 5.65 -1.42
C GLY A 1 13.22 4.91 -1.37
N GLN A 2 14.10 5.25 -0.43
CA GLN A 2 15.33 4.51 -0.18
C GLN A 2 15.00 3.09 0.34
N VAL A 3 15.78 2.08 -0.07
CA VAL A 3 15.51 0.66 0.24
C VAL A 3 15.28 0.44 1.75
N PRO A 4 16.16 0.89 2.66
CA PRO A 4 15.95 0.64 4.10
C PRO A 4 14.64 1.23 4.65
N GLY A 5 14.22 2.38 4.13
CA GLY A 5 12.98 3.04 4.54
C GLY A 5 11.73 2.25 4.14
N ILE A 6 11.74 1.64 2.96
CA ILE A 6 10.65 0.79 2.47
C ILE A 6 10.45 -0.42 3.38
N PHE A 7 11.53 -1.07 3.80
CA PHE A 7 11.47 -2.24 4.67
C PHE A 7 11.00 -1.91 6.09
N ARG A 8 11.35 -0.72 6.61
CA ARG A 8 10.98 -0.30 7.97
C ARG A 8 9.56 0.27 8.04
N HIS A 9 9.21 1.20 7.16
CA HIS A 9 7.94 1.92 7.19
C HIS A 9 7.30 1.98 5.79
N PRO A 10 6.74 0.86 5.30
CA PRO A 10 6.07 0.84 4.00
C PRO A 10 4.82 1.72 4.02
N ARG A 11 4.76 2.73 3.15
CA ARG A 11 3.63 3.69 3.11
C ARG A 11 2.41 3.21 2.34
N HIS A 12 2.60 2.26 1.42
CA HIS A 12 1.50 1.73 0.63
C HIS A 12 1.06 0.36 1.17
N PRO A 13 -0.26 0.09 1.31
CA PRO A 13 -0.76 -1.20 1.77
C PRO A 13 -0.24 -2.39 0.94
N TYR A 14 -0.08 -2.20 -0.37
CA TYR A 14 0.55 -3.20 -1.24
C TYR A 14 1.99 -3.53 -0.82
N THR A 15 2.81 -2.50 -0.58
CA THR A 15 4.20 -2.69 -0.18
C THR A 15 4.30 -3.36 1.18
N ALA A 16 3.45 -2.97 2.13
CA ALA A 16 3.36 -3.63 3.43
C ALA A 16 3.00 -5.13 3.26
N ALA A 17 1.99 -5.43 2.44
CA ALA A 17 1.57 -6.80 2.21
C ALA A 17 2.62 -7.65 1.47
N LEU A 18 3.40 -7.06 0.55
CA LEU A 18 4.55 -7.74 -0.08
C LEU A 18 5.64 -8.08 0.94
N LEU A 19 5.95 -7.15 1.86
CA LEU A 19 6.91 -7.41 2.92
C LEU A 19 6.42 -8.48 3.89
N GLU A 20 5.13 -8.48 4.24
CA GLU A 20 4.52 -9.51 5.07
C GLU A 20 4.47 -10.90 4.41
N ALA A 21 4.57 -10.96 3.08
CA ALA A 21 4.68 -12.21 2.34
C ALA A 21 6.10 -12.80 2.35
N LEU A 22 7.10 -12.08 2.89
CA LEU A 22 8.47 -12.56 2.96
C LEU A 22 8.63 -13.69 3.98
N PRO A 23 9.37 -14.77 3.66
CA PRO A 23 9.64 -15.87 4.59
C PRO A 23 10.22 -15.42 5.92
N GLU A 24 11.10 -14.42 5.91
CA GLU A 24 11.77 -13.86 7.08
C GLU A 24 10.77 -13.21 8.05
N ARG A 25 9.62 -12.72 7.55
CA ARG A 25 8.53 -12.14 8.35
C ARG A 25 7.48 -13.16 8.77
N ALA A 26 7.51 -14.35 8.18
CA ALA A 26 6.59 -15.43 8.47
C ALA A 26 7.07 -16.35 9.61
N ALA A 27 7.94 -15.87 10.51
CA ALA A 27 8.63 -16.67 11.54
C ALA A 27 7.72 -17.74 12.20
N GLY A 28 7.99 -19.01 11.90
CA GLY A 28 7.27 -20.17 12.45
C GLY A 28 5.87 -20.43 11.89
N LYS A 29 5.37 -19.60 10.95
CA LYS A 29 4.09 -19.83 10.28
C LYS A 29 4.25 -20.89 9.20
N ARG A 30 3.35 -21.88 9.22
CA ARG A 30 3.25 -22.90 8.17
C ARG A 30 2.86 -22.34 6.80
N ARG A 31 2.30 -21.13 6.75
CA ARG A 31 1.89 -20.44 5.51
C ARG A 31 2.29 -18.98 5.55
N LEU A 32 2.77 -18.48 4.40
CA LEU A 32 3.05 -17.07 4.19
C LEU A 32 1.75 -16.25 4.16
N ASN A 33 1.83 -14.99 4.57
CA ASN A 33 0.72 -14.06 4.40
C ASN A 33 0.57 -13.75 2.91
N ALA A 34 -0.52 -14.19 2.29
CA ALA A 34 -0.81 -13.89 0.89
C ALA A 34 -1.66 -12.62 0.77
N ILE A 35 -1.43 -11.84 -0.29
CA ILE A 35 -2.31 -10.72 -0.63
C ILE A 35 -3.61 -11.29 -1.18
N PRO A 36 -4.77 -11.07 -0.53
CA PRO A 36 -6.04 -11.66 -0.93
C PRO A 36 -6.47 -11.20 -2.33
N GLY A 37 -7.37 -11.98 -2.93
CA GLY A 37 -7.94 -11.69 -4.25
C GLY A 37 -7.01 -11.99 -5.42
N VAL A 38 -7.48 -11.68 -6.63
CA VAL A 38 -6.78 -11.92 -7.90
C VAL A 38 -6.27 -10.62 -8.50
N VAL A 39 -5.10 -10.66 -9.13
CA VAL A 39 -4.59 -9.52 -9.91
C VAL A 39 -5.56 -9.29 -11.07
N PRO A 40 -6.12 -8.07 -11.24
CA PRO A 40 -6.96 -7.77 -12.39
C PRO A 40 -6.21 -8.02 -13.70
N GLY A 41 -6.92 -8.52 -14.72
CA GLY A 41 -6.36 -8.67 -16.06
C GLY A 41 -5.92 -7.33 -16.64
N GLN A 42 -5.06 -7.36 -17.65
CA GLN A 42 -4.55 -6.14 -18.29
C GLN A 42 -5.66 -5.23 -18.86
N TYR A 43 -6.80 -5.81 -19.22
CA TYR A 43 -7.98 -5.12 -19.75
C TYR A 43 -9.04 -4.81 -18.67
N ASP A 44 -8.92 -5.40 -17.47
CA ASP A 44 -9.89 -5.27 -16.36
C ASP A 44 -9.40 -4.29 -15.29
N ARG A 45 -8.69 -3.24 -15.73
CA ARG A 45 -8.10 -2.27 -14.82
C ARG A 45 -9.20 -1.44 -14.15
N PRO A 46 -9.23 -1.33 -12.80
CA PRO A 46 -10.19 -0.47 -12.14
C PRO A 46 -9.98 1.00 -12.56
N PRO A 47 -11.05 1.80 -12.68
CA PRO A 47 -10.95 3.19 -13.12
C PRO A 47 -10.23 4.09 -12.10
N GLY A 48 -10.21 3.69 -10.82
CA GLY A 48 -9.51 4.39 -9.74
C GLY A 48 -8.14 3.80 -9.38
N CYS A 49 -7.95 3.51 -8.10
CA CYS A 49 -6.75 2.88 -7.57
C CYS A 49 -6.61 1.43 -8.05
N LEU A 50 -5.45 1.08 -8.61
CA LEU A 50 -5.16 -0.26 -9.12
C LEU A 50 -5.27 -1.36 -8.05
N LEU A 51 -4.99 -1.03 -6.79
CA LEU A 51 -5.08 -1.99 -5.69
C LEU A 51 -6.49 -2.07 -5.11
N GLU A 52 -7.42 -1.16 -5.42
CA GLU A 52 -8.75 -1.11 -4.78
C GLU A 52 -9.43 -2.48 -4.65
N PRO A 53 -9.44 -3.36 -5.67
CA PRO A 53 -10.12 -4.66 -5.57
C PRO A 53 -9.52 -5.63 -4.53
N ARG A 54 -8.30 -5.35 -4.06
CA ARG A 54 -7.51 -6.21 -3.15
C ARG A 54 -7.02 -5.46 -1.90
N CYS A 55 -7.23 -4.15 -1.83
CA CYS A 55 -6.70 -3.32 -0.76
C CYS A 55 -7.58 -3.49 0.49
N PRO A 56 -7.01 -3.92 1.64
CA PRO A 56 -7.78 -4.02 2.89
C PRO A 56 -8.21 -2.65 3.45
N HIS A 57 -7.67 -1.57 2.90
CA HIS A 57 -7.95 -0.19 3.30
C HIS A 57 -8.59 0.62 2.16
N ALA A 58 -9.21 -0.05 1.17
CA ALA A 58 -9.94 0.63 0.12
C ALA A 58 -11.09 1.48 0.70
N VAL A 59 -11.14 2.75 0.31
CA VAL A 59 -12.26 3.66 0.57
C VAL A 59 -13.05 3.88 -0.72
N PRO A 60 -14.31 4.37 -0.68
CA PRO A 60 -15.11 4.61 -1.89
C PRO A 60 -14.39 5.46 -2.94
N HIS A 61 -13.58 6.43 -2.51
CA HIS A 61 -12.78 7.27 -3.40
C HIS A 61 -11.76 6.47 -4.24
N CYS A 62 -11.22 5.36 -3.71
CA CYS A 62 -10.33 4.46 -4.43
C CYS A 62 -10.98 3.81 -5.65
N ARG A 63 -12.31 3.66 -5.68
CA ARG A 63 -13.03 3.09 -6.83
C ARG A 63 -13.14 4.10 -7.96
N ALA A 64 -13.37 5.35 -7.62
CA ALA A 64 -13.71 6.40 -8.58
C ALA A 64 -12.50 7.16 -9.11
N VAL A 65 -11.44 7.32 -8.30
CA VAL A 65 -10.35 8.26 -8.59
C VAL A 65 -8.99 7.60 -8.43
N GLN A 66 -8.13 7.78 -9.43
CA GLN A 66 -6.75 7.34 -9.35
C GLN A 66 -5.97 8.24 -8.38
N PRO A 67 -5.24 7.67 -7.40
CA PRO A 67 -4.47 8.49 -6.46
C PRO A 67 -3.31 9.19 -7.17
N SER A 68 -3.15 10.48 -6.87
CA SER A 68 -1.99 11.27 -7.27
C SER A 68 -0.72 10.74 -6.60
N LEU A 69 0.42 10.96 -7.24
CA LEU A 69 1.73 10.71 -6.61
C LEU A 69 2.02 11.86 -5.66
N ARG A 70 2.15 11.57 -4.36
CA ARG A 70 2.43 12.56 -3.33
C ARG A 70 3.84 12.33 -2.77
N PRO A 71 4.65 13.37 -2.55
CA PRO A 71 5.91 13.25 -1.82
C PRO A 71 5.69 12.67 -0.41
N TRP A 72 6.69 11.98 0.11
CA TRP A 72 6.69 11.43 1.46
C TRP A 72 8.10 11.54 2.04
N GLY A 73 8.44 12.73 2.54
CA GLY A 73 9.82 13.10 2.81
C GLY A 73 10.65 13.34 1.53
N PRO A 74 11.97 13.51 1.65
CA PRO A 74 12.81 14.03 0.56
C PRO A 74 12.99 13.06 -0.61
N ASP A 75 13.03 11.73 -0.34
CA ASP A 75 13.41 10.71 -1.34
C ASP A 75 12.33 9.64 -1.55
N ALA A 76 11.10 9.88 -1.10
CA ALA A 76 10.01 8.95 -1.28
C ALA A 76 8.74 9.66 -1.75
N ALA A 77 7.86 8.86 -2.34
CA ALA A 77 6.56 9.28 -2.79
C ALA A 77 5.61 8.08 -2.75
N VAL A 78 4.33 8.36 -2.61
CA VAL A 78 3.28 7.35 -2.49
C VAL A 78 2.08 7.71 -3.35
N ARG A 79 1.49 6.72 -4.02
CA ARG A 79 0.21 6.83 -4.74
C ARG A 79 -0.87 6.11 -3.95
N CYS A 80 -1.37 6.74 -2.90
CA CYS A 80 -2.42 6.17 -2.04
C CYS A 80 -3.36 7.27 -1.57
N HIS A 81 -4.65 6.95 -1.44
CA HIS A 81 -5.61 7.83 -0.77
C HIS A 81 -5.56 7.67 0.75
N THR A 82 -5.17 6.48 1.22
CA THR A 82 -5.06 6.14 2.65
C THR A 82 -3.69 5.52 2.99
N PRO A 83 -2.58 6.27 2.85
CA PRO A 83 -1.24 5.77 3.15
C PRO A 83 -1.10 5.35 4.62
N LEU A 84 -0.11 4.51 4.88
CA LEU A 84 0.19 3.99 6.21
C LEU A 84 1.16 4.92 6.96
N ASP A 85 0.84 5.18 8.23
CA ASP A 85 1.73 5.84 9.18
C ASP A 85 2.90 4.91 9.60
N ASP A 86 3.76 5.38 10.50
CA ASP A 86 4.91 4.59 11.01
C ASP A 86 4.50 3.32 11.75
N ALA A 87 3.28 3.29 12.29
CA ALA A 87 2.68 2.15 12.98
C ALA A 87 1.89 1.24 12.02
N GLY A 88 1.89 1.51 10.71
CA GLY A 88 1.18 0.71 9.71
C GLY A 88 -0.33 0.95 9.68
N ARG A 89 -0.82 2.05 10.26
CA ARG A 89 -2.26 2.39 10.28
C ARG A 89 -2.61 3.27 9.08
N PRO A 90 -3.70 2.98 8.36
CA PRO A 90 -4.14 3.81 7.25
C PRO A 90 -4.76 5.12 7.76
N GLY A 91 -4.61 6.19 6.99
CA GLY A 91 -5.29 7.47 7.24
C GLY A 91 -5.21 8.41 6.03
N PRO A 92 -5.97 9.50 6.01
CA PRO A 92 -6.10 10.38 4.86
C PRO A 92 -4.74 10.93 4.41
N ALA A 93 -4.47 10.85 3.12
CA ALA A 93 -3.19 11.27 2.58
C ALA A 93 -2.93 12.78 2.70
N GLU A 94 -3.97 13.62 2.81
CA GLU A 94 -3.83 15.05 3.10
C GLU A 94 -3.22 15.31 4.49
N GLU A 95 -3.60 14.49 5.48
CA GLU A 95 -3.21 14.66 6.87
C GLU A 95 -1.78 14.18 7.13
N MET A 96 -1.30 13.20 6.35
CA MET A 96 -0.01 12.56 6.58
C MET A 96 1.16 13.14 5.78
N ALA A 97 0.91 14.00 4.79
CA ALA A 97 1.96 14.56 3.93
C ALA A 97 2.84 15.64 4.60
N HIS A 98 2.58 15.96 5.88
CA HIS A 98 3.21 17.07 6.62
C HIS A 98 4.20 16.61 7.72
N GLY A 99 4.68 15.35 7.65
CA GLY A 99 5.66 14.79 8.59
C GLY A 99 7.06 14.68 8.00
#